data_AF-A0A0N4VYC0-F1
#
_entry.id   AF-A0A0N4VYC0-F1
#
_cell.length_a   1.000
_cell.length_b   1.000
_cell.length_c   1.000
_cell.angle_alpha   90.00
_cell.angle_beta   90.00
_cell.angle_gamma   90.00
#
_symmetry.space_group_name_H-M   'P 1'
#
loop_
_entity.id
_entity.type
_entity.pdbx_description
1 polymer ?
#
loop_
_entity_poly.entity_id
_entity_poly.type
_entity_poly.pdbx_seq_one_letter_code
_entity_poly.pdbx_strand_id
1 'polypeptide(L)'
;MKPRSNLPPTVCYYSQANLFPDDGRNFLNTHLKIDPRSLIKTRNDGRNLNDYFRKAIEYMAIVNYPYPTGFLKKLPGYPVQAACGYMNDTGTSFTDKELATMMYNAANIYYNTSGNLQYNCINPTVCGDPGTANLGGAALGWPWQECSEIVIDMCARGGKSDFFWDECNGNSTALLIATCVSQFQK
;
A
#
# COMPACT_ATOMS: atom_id res chain seq x y z
N MET A 1 2.10 17.46 31.17
CA MET A 1 2.10 16.73 29.87
C MET A 1 3.36 17.13 29.10
N LYS A 2 4.35 16.24 29.03
CA LYS A 2 5.58 16.46 28.25
C LYS A 2 5.34 15.97 26.82
N PRO A 3 5.61 16.76 25.77
CA PRO A 3 5.47 16.32 24.39
C PRO A 3 6.54 15.27 24.07
N ARG A 4 6.14 14.11 23.53
CA ARG A 4 7.08 13.22 22.82
C ARG A 4 7.38 13.83 21.45
N SER A 5 8.19 14.87 21.44
CA SER A 5 9.03 15.21 20.30
C SER A 5 10.15 14.17 20.22
N ASN A 6 10.39 13.63 19.02
CA ASN A 6 11.56 12.84 18.60
C ASN A 6 11.35 11.34 18.36
N LEU A 7 10.34 10.97 17.56
CA LEU A 7 10.54 9.90 16.58
C LEU A 7 10.77 10.58 15.23
N PRO A 8 12.00 10.60 14.70
CA PRO A 8 12.25 11.19 13.40
C PRO A 8 11.59 10.34 12.30
N PRO A 9 11.14 10.93 11.18
CA PRO A 9 10.50 10.24 10.05
C PRO A 9 11.42 9.23 9.32
N THR A 10 12.62 8.99 9.85
CA THR A 10 13.69 8.20 9.27
C THR A 10 13.72 6.73 9.69
N VAL A 11 12.77 6.22 10.47
CA VAL A 11 12.75 4.79 10.87
C VAL A 11 12.68 3.85 9.66
N CYS A 12 12.16 4.31 8.51
CA CYS A 12 12.22 3.56 7.26
C CYS A 12 13.41 3.90 6.34
N TYR A 13 14.21 4.94 6.62
CA TYR A 13 15.12 5.54 5.63
C TYR A 13 16.63 5.50 5.90
N TYR A 14 17.12 5.04 7.07
CA TYR A 14 18.58 4.96 7.30
C TYR A 14 19.16 3.54 7.34
N SER A 15 19.89 3.22 6.26
CA SER A 15 21.21 2.56 6.21
C SER A 15 21.38 1.06 6.57
N GLN A 16 21.84 0.32 5.54
CA GLN A 16 22.81 -0.79 5.57
C GLN A 16 22.30 -2.21 5.96
N ALA A 17 21.89 -2.94 4.92
CA ALA A 17 22.09 -4.37 4.66
C ALA A 17 21.52 -5.48 5.57
N ASN A 18 21.12 -5.26 6.82
CA ASN A 18 20.67 -6.36 7.72
C ASN A 18 19.39 -6.05 8.55
N LEU A 19 18.59 -5.07 8.14
CA LEU A 19 17.40 -4.60 8.89
C LEU A 19 16.14 -5.47 8.78
N PHE A 20 16.19 -6.61 8.08
CA PHE A 20 15.06 -7.54 7.98
C PHE A 20 15.48 -8.91 8.51
N PRO A 21 15.29 -9.20 9.81
CA PRO A 21 15.56 -10.51 10.37
C PRO A 21 14.80 -11.59 9.60
N ASP A 22 15.43 -12.75 9.41
CA ASP A 22 14.84 -13.89 8.69
C ASP A 22 13.50 -14.32 9.31
N ASP A 23 13.37 -14.26 10.64
CA ASP A 23 12.10 -14.48 11.37
C ASP A 23 11.00 -13.52 10.90
N GLY A 24 11.28 -12.21 10.85
CA GLY A 24 10.29 -11.21 10.43
C GLY A 24 9.82 -11.43 8.99
N ARG A 25 10.73 -11.71 8.05
CA ARG A 25 10.36 -12.02 6.66
C ARG A 25 9.57 -13.31 6.56
N ASN A 26 9.99 -14.36 7.28
CA ASN A 26 9.30 -15.64 7.26
C ASN A 26 7.89 -15.52 7.84
N PHE A 27 7.74 -14.78 8.94
CA PHE A 27 6.45 -14.42 9.51
C PHE A 27 5.58 -13.72 8.47
N LEU A 28 6.07 -12.65 7.82
CA LEU A 28 5.27 -11.93 6.82
C LEU A 28 4.87 -12.82 5.64
N ASN A 29 5.81 -13.55 5.05
CA ASN A 29 5.54 -14.45 3.92
C ASN A 29 4.50 -15.52 4.26
N THR A 30 4.60 -16.11 5.46
CA THR A 30 3.73 -17.22 5.87
C THR A 30 2.38 -16.72 6.38
N HIS A 31 2.38 -15.75 7.30
CA HIS A 31 1.18 -15.26 7.97
C HIS A 31 0.25 -14.51 7.02
N LEU A 32 0.81 -13.68 6.12
CA LEU A 32 0.03 -12.94 5.12
C LEU A 32 -0.28 -13.80 3.88
N LYS A 33 0.15 -15.07 3.86
CA LYS A 33 -0.01 -15.99 2.73
C LYS A 33 0.50 -15.38 1.42
N ILE A 34 1.71 -14.83 1.41
CA ILE A 34 2.25 -14.17 0.23
C ILE A 34 2.47 -15.20 -0.90
N ASP A 35 2.03 -14.87 -2.13
CA ASP A 35 2.20 -15.74 -3.30
C ASP A 35 3.69 -16.09 -3.49
N PRO A 36 4.05 -17.37 -3.75
CA PRO A 36 5.43 -17.80 -3.94
C PRO A 36 6.23 -16.98 -4.97
N ARG A 37 5.56 -16.37 -5.94
CA ARG A 37 6.17 -15.52 -6.97
C ARG A 37 6.45 -14.09 -6.49
N SER A 38 5.90 -13.69 -5.35
CA SER A 38 5.99 -12.34 -4.77
C SER A 38 6.56 -12.29 -3.34
N LEU A 39 7.24 -13.36 -2.92
CA LEU A 39 7.83 -13.46 -1.58
C LEU A 39 8.79 -12.31 -1.28
N ILE A 40 8.78 -11.86 -0.02
CA ILE A 40 9.69 -10.86 0.51
C ILE A 40 11.06 -11.50 0.72
N LYS A 41 12.02 -11.13 -0.14
CA LYS A 41 13.42 -11.59 -0.06
C LYS A 41 14.36 -10.44 0.25
N THR A 42 14.02 -9.24 -0.21
CA THR A 42 14.82 -8.02 -0.10
C THR A 42 14.03 -6.90 0.54
N ARG A 43 14.71 -5.80 0.89
CA ARG A 43 14.05 -4.58 1.37
C ARG A 43 13.07 -4.00 0.34
N ASN A 44 13.38 -4.10 -0.96
CA ASN A 44 12.49 -3.60 -2.01
C ASN A 44 11.20 -4.42 -2.09
N ASP A 45 11.26 -5.74 -1.84
CA ASP A 45 10.05 -6.55 -1.75
C ASP A 45 9.19 -6.14 -0.53
N GLY A 46 9.82 -5.69 0.55
CA GLY A 46 9.11 -5.09 1.69
C GLY A 46 8.36 -3.79 1.31
N ARG A 47 8.86 -3.01 0.35
CA ARG A 47 8.14 -1.83 -0.17
C ARG A 47 6.89 -2.23 -0.94
N ASN A 48 6.95 -3.31 -1.72
CA ASN A 48 5.76 -3.85 -2.39
C ASN A 48 4.65 -4.19 -1.39
N LEU A 49 4.98 -4.71 -0.21
CA LEU A 49 4.00 -4.97 0.84
C LEU A 49 3.35 -3.68 1.38
N ASN A 50 4.15 -2.64 1.60
CA ASN A 50 3.64 -1.34 2.04
C ASN A 50 2.68 -0.75 1.00
N ASP A 51 3.07 -0.78 -0.28
CA ASP A 51 2.25 -0.29 -1.40
C ASP A 51 0.96 -1.10 -1.54
N TYR A 52 1.03 -2.41 -1.32
CA TYR A 52 -0.12 -3.31 -1.32
C TYR A 52 -1.14 -2.90 -0.24
N PHE A 53 -0.70 -2.65 0.99
CA PHE A 53 -1.58 -2.17 2.06
C PHE A 53 -2.16 -0.80 1.78
N ARG A 54 -1.34 0.13 1.29
CA ARG A 54 -1.78 1.47 0.90
C ARG A 54 -2.88 1.41 -0.15
N LYS A 55 -2.68 0.65 -1.23
CA LYS A 55 -3.66 0.51 -2.30
C LYS A 55 -5.00 -0.01 -1.80
N ALA A 56 -5.00 -0.98 -0.88
CA ALA A 56 -6.25 -1.42 -0.26
C ALA A 56 -6.99 -0.28 0.43
N ILE A 57 -6.29 0.52 1.23
CA ILE A 57 -6.87 1.65 1.97
C ILE A 57 -7.40 2.71 1.00
N GLU A 58 -6.60 3.11 0.02
CA GLU A 58 -6.98 4.12 -0.99
C GLU A 58 -8.19 3.67 -1.81
N TYR A 59 -8.17 2.44 -2.34
CA TYR A 59 -9.29 1.94 -3.13
C TYR A 59 -10.55 1.80 -2.29
N MET A 60 -10.47 1.33 -1.05
CA MET A 60 -11.63 1.30 -0.15
C MET A 60 -12.18 2.70 0.15
N ALA A 61 -11.31 3.71 0.29
CA ALA A 61 -11.76 5.09 0.48
C ALA A 61 -12.53 5.63 -0.73
N ILE A 62 -12.10 5.31 -1.95
CA ILE A 62 -12.78 5.69 -3.20
C ILE A 62 -14.16 5.00 -3.31
N VAL A 63 -14.28 3.74 -2.89
CA VAL A 63 -15.50 2.93 -3.05
C VAL A 63 -16.24 2.66 -1.74
N ASN A 64 -16.22 3.61 -0.80
CA ASN A 64 -16.84 3.47 0.52
C ASN A 64 -18.38 3.60 0.51
N TYR A 65 -19.05 2.81 -0.32
CA TYR A 65 -20.50 2.84 -0.51
C TYR A 65 -21.25 2.21 0.67
N PRO A 66 -22.49 2.63 0.97
CA PRO A 66 -23.28 2.12 2.11
C PRO A 66 -23.90 0.73 1.89
N TYR A 67 -23.58 0.07 0.77
CA TYR A 67 -24.09 -1.26 0.39
C TYR A 67 -23.01 -2.05 -0.35
N PRO A 68 -23.12 -3.39 -0.44
CA PRO A 68 -22.13 -4.21 -1.15
C PRO A 68 -22.01 -3.82 -2.62
N THR A 69 -20.77 -3.74 -3.11
CA THR A 69 -20.49 -3.37 -4.51
C THR A 69 -19.48 -4.31 -5.14
N GLY A 70 -19.40 -4.27 -6.48
CA GLY A 70 -18.51 -5.11 -7.29
C GLY A 70 -17.73 -4.34 -8.35
N PHE A 71 -17.54 -3.03 -8.17
CA PHE A 71 -16.94 -2.16 -9.19
C PHE A 71 -15.45 -2.46 -9.43
N LEU A 72 -14.60 -2.25 -8.41
CA LEU A 72 -13.17 -2.62 -8.46
C LEU A 72 -12.95 -4.06 -7.98
N LYS A 73 -13.57 -4.39 -6.86
CA LYS A 73 -13.58 -5.69 -6.20
C LYS A 73 -14.97 -5.91 -5.61
N LYS A 74 -15.29 -7.17 -5.28
CA LYS A 74 -16.46 -7.48 -4.44
C LYS A 74 -16.17 -7.03 -3.02
N LEU A 75 -16.90 -6.04 -2.53
CA LEU A 75 -16.69 -5.43 -1.22
C LEU A 75 -18.02 -5.36 -0.44
N PRO A 76 -17.96 -5.40 0.91
CA PRO A 76 -19.14 -5.17 1.74
C PRO A 76 -19.59 -3.70 1.66
N GLY A 77 -20.76 -3.40 2.23
CA GLY A 77 -21.11 -2.02 2.55
C GLY A 77 -20.19 -1.47 3.63
N TYR A 78 -19.85 -0.19 3.52
CA TYR A 78 -18.93 0.52 4.41
C TYR A 78 -17.57 -0.19 4.57
N PRO A 79 -16.84 -0.48 3.47
CA PRO A 79 -15.59 -1.22 3.53
C PRO A 79 -14.53 -0.55 4.41
N VAL A 80 -14.50 0.79 4.50
CA VAL A 80 -13.59 1.52 5.39
C VAL A 80 -13.89 1.20 6.86
N GLN A 81 -15.17 1.20 7.25
CA GLN A 81 -15.57 0.86 8.61
C GLN A 81 -15.22 -0.59 8.95
N ALA A 82 -15.45 -1.52 8.02
CA ALA A 82 -15.10 -2.92 8.19
C ALA A 82 -13.58 -3.10 8.39
N ALA A 83 -12.75 -2.41 7.60
CA ALA A 83 -11.31 -2.43 7.74
C ALA A 83 -10.83 -1.83 9.08
N CYS A 84 -11.38 -0.68 9.48
CA CYS A 84 -11.09 -0.05 10.78
C CYS A 84 -11.49 -0.94 11.97
N GLY A 85 -12.45 -1.86 11.80
CA GLY A 85 -12.83 -2.84 12.82
C GLY A 85 -11.68 -3.77 13.24
N TYR A 86 -10.65 -3.94 12.40
CA TYR A 86 -9.43 -4.71 12.75
C TYR A 86 -8.33 -3.86 13.40
N MET A 87 -8.52 -2.54 13.48
CA MET A 87 -7.57 -1.57 14.03
C MET A 87 -8.22 -0.70 15.12
N ASN A 88 -9.23 -1.24 15.82
CA ASN A 88 -10.03 -0.51 16.81
C ASN A 88 -9.58 -0.73 18.26
N ASP A 89 -8.44 -1.40 18.47
CA ASP A 89 -7.93 -1.65 19.81
C ASP A 89 -7.51 -0.33 20.49
N THR A 90 -7.94 -0.16 21.74
CA THR A 90 -7.68 1.02 22.56
C THR A 90 -6.27 1.03 23.18
N GLY A 91 -5.53 -0.06 23.07
CA GLY A 91 -4.14 -0.15 23.48
C GLY A 91 -3.25 0.85 22.73
N THR A 92 -2.20 1.34 23.39
CA THR A 92 -1.21 2.25 22.78
C THR A 92 0.14 1.57 22.52
N SER A 93 0.22 0.25 22.70
CA SER A 93 1.45 -0.54 22.57
C SER A 93 1.11 -1.89 21.97
N PHE A 94 1.68 -2.15 20.80
CA PHE A 94 1.54 -3.40 20.06
C PHE A 94 2.92 -3.84 19.58
N THR A 95 3.10 -5.14 19.39
CA THR A 95 4.25 -5.72 18.71
C THR A 95 4.14 -5.50 17.19
N ASP A 96 5.27 -5.50 16.49
CA ASP A 96 5.29 -5.37 15.02
C ASP A 96 4.48 -6.49 14.34
N LYS A 97 4.47 -7.71 14.90
CA LYS A 97 3.69 -8.84 14.39
C LYS A 97 2.19 -8.61 14.56
N GLU A 98 1.74 -8.02 15.66
CA GLU A 98 0.33 -7.63 15.86
C GLU A 98 -0.09 -6.54 14.88
N LEU A 99 0.72 -5.48 14.72
CA LEU A 99 0.44 -4.40 13.77
C LEU A 99 0.36 -4.92 12.33
N ALA A 100 1.30 -5.77 11.93
CA ALA A 100 1.27 -6.39 10.60
C ALA A 100 0.03 -7.28 10.39
N THR A 101 -0.42 -7.97 11.43
CA THR A 101 -1.64 -8.79 11.40
C THR A 101 -2.90 -7.93 11.27
N MET A 102 -2.98 -6.82 11.99
CA MET A 102 -4.09 -5.86 11.87
C MET A 102 -4.16 -5.26 10.46
N MET A 103 -3.02 -4.82 9.92
CA MET A 103 -2.92 -4.31 8.54
C MET A 103 -3.32 -5.37 7.50
N TYR A 104 -2.90 -6.62 7.71
CA TYR A 104 -3.27 -7.75 6.87
C TYR A 104 -4.79 -7.98 6.84
N ASN A 105 -5.43 -8.02 8.01
CA ASN A 105 -6.87 -8.20 8.11
C ASN A 105 -7.65 -7.03 7.49
N ALA A 106 -7.21 -5.80 7.73
CA ALA A 106 -7.79 -4.61 7.13
C ALA A 106 -7.69 -4.62 5.59
N ALA A 107 -6.51 -4.94 5.04
CA ALA A 107 -6.31 -5.02 3.60
C ALA A 107 -7.09 -6.17 2.95
N ASN A 108 -7.33 -7.26 3.67
CA ASN A 108 -8.13 -8.38 3.19
C ASN A 108 -9.62 -8.03 3.02
N ILE A 109 -10.13 -6.96 3.62
CA ILE A 109 -11.44 -6.42 3.21
C ILE A 109 -11.40 -6.07 1.72
N TYR A 110 -10.34 -5.43 1.24
CA TYR A 110 -10.23 -5.12 -0.18
C TYR A 110 -9.95 -6.36 -1.05
N TYR A 111 -8.96 -7.16 -0.66
CA TYR A 111 -8.43 -8.22 -1.52
C TYR A 111 -9.14 -9.57 -1.40
N ASN A 112 -9.71 -9.89 -0.23
CA ASN A 112 -10.21 -11.22 0.09
C ASN A 112 -11.53 -11.20 0.88
N THR A 113 -12.45 -10.27 0.57
CA THR A 113 -13.78 -10.24 1.20
C THR A 113 -14.51 -11.60 1.08
N SER A 114 -14.33 -12.34 -0.01
CA SER A 114 -15.00 -13.63 -0.21
C SER A 114 -14.33 -14.81 0.51
N GLY A 115 -13.16 -14.62 1.12
CA GLY A 115 -12.39 -15.68 1.78
C GLY A 115 -11.76 -16.74 0.86
N ASN A 116 -11.90 -16.60 -0.47
CA ASN A 116 -11.48 -17.60 -1.44
C ASN A 116 -10.04 -17.41 -1.94
N LEU A 117 -9.42 -16.27 -1.63
CA LEU A 117 -8.06 -15.99 -2.05
C LEU A 117 -7.08 -16.89 -1.29
N GLN A 118 -6.38 -17.74 -2.03
CA GLN A 118 -5.39 -18.67 -1.46
C GLN A 118 -4.10 -17.93 -1.05
N TYR A 119 -3.65 -16.99 -1.88
CA TYR A 119 -2.42 -16.23 -1.69
C TYR A 119 -2.59 -14.75 -2.05
N ASN A 120 -1.90 -13.89 -1.31
CA ASN A 120 -1.82 -12.46 -1.58
C ASN A 120 -0.60 -12.17 -2.42
N CYS A 121 -0.80 -11.64 -3.62
CA CYS A 121 0.32 -11.20 -4.43
C CYS A 121 0.60 -9.71 -4.22
N ILE A 122 1.75 -9.42 -3.60
CA ILE A 122 2.14 -8.06 -3.23
C ILE A 122 2.95 -7.36 -4.31
N ASN A 123 3.53 -8.11 -5.26
CA ASN A 123 4.40 -7.56 -6.30
C ASN A 123 3.62 -7.37 -7.62
N PRO A 124 3.28 -6.12 -8.00
CA PRO A 124 2.50 -5.84 -9.21
C PRO A 124 3.25 -6.17 -10.51
N THR A 125 4.59 -6.22 -10.50
CA THR A 125 5.36 -6.57 -11.70
C THR A 125 5.22 -8.04 -12.10
N VAL A 126 4.85 -8.90 -11.15
CA VAL A 126 4.70 -10.34 -11.34
C VAL A 126 3.24 -10.76 -11.49
N CYS A 127 2.33 -10.08 -10.77
CA CYS A 127 0.92 -10.44 -10.73
C CYS A 127 -0.01 -9.46 -11.45
N GLY A 128 0.54 -8.35 -11.95
CA GLY A 128 -0.24 -7.23 -12.45
C GLY A 128 -0.75 -6.33 -11.33
N ASP A 129 -0.90 -5.04 -11.64
CA ASP A 129 -1.52 -4.09 -10.74
C ASP A 129 -3.05 -4.33 -10.66
N PRO A 130 -3.67 -4.36 -9.47
CA PRO A 130 -5.11 -4.60 -9.34
C PRO A 130 -6.01 -3.65 -10.14
N GLY A 131 -5.56 -2.41 -10.40
CA GLY A 131 -6.28 -1.41 -11.17
C GLY A 131 -6.06 -1.50 -12.68
N THR A 132 -4.93 -2.03 -13.15
CA THR A 132 -4.56 -1.99 -14.58
C THR A 132 -4.23 -3.34 -15.22
N ALA A 133 -4.10 -4.42 -14.45
CA ALA A 133 -3.70 -5.74 -14.95
C ALA A 133 -4.60 -6.27 -16.08
N ASN A 134 -5.89 -5.96 -16.04
CA ASN A 134 -6.87 -6.40 -17.04
C ASN A 134 -6.89 -5.52 -18.30
N LEU A 135 -6.11 -4.44 -18.35
CA LEU A 135 -6.08 -3.49 -19.47
C LEU A 135 -5.06 -3.89 -20.55
N GLY A 136 -4.19 -4.87 -20.28
CA GLY A 136 -3.16 -5.31 -21.23
C GLY A 136 -2.28 -4.15 -21.70
N GLY A 137 -2.09 -4.01 -23.01
CA GLY A 137 -1.28 -2.93 -23.59
C GLY A 137 -1.79 -1.51 -23.31
N ALA A 138 -3.06 -1.36 -22.89
CA ALA A 138 -3.63 -0.07 -22.53
C ALA A 138 -3.31 0.36 -21.08
N ALA A 139 -2.58 -0.45 -20.29
CA ALA A 139 -2.21 -0.10 -18.92
C ALA A 139 -1.40 1.21 -18.81
N LEU A 140 -0.75 1.64 -19.90
CA LEU A 140 -0.02 2.91 -19.97
C LEU A 140 -0.86 4.09 -20.48
N GLY A 141 -2.13 3.88 -20.84
CA GLY A 141 -3.01 4.94 -21.33
C GLY A 141 -3.27 6.02 -20.29
N TRP A 142 -3.68 5.63 -19.09
CA TRP A 142 -3.93 6.58 -18.00
C TRP A 142 -2.66 7.32 -17.54
N PRO A 143 -1.52 6.64 -17.30
CA PRO A 143 -0.26 7.34 -17.00
C PRO A 143 0.17 8.32 -18.11
N TRP A 144 -0.10 8.00 -19.39
CA TRP A 144 0.16 8.94 -20.49
C TRP A 144 -0.72 10.18 -20.40
N GLN A 145 -2.03 10.02 -20.14
CA GLN A 145 -2.94 11.16 -19.97
C GLN A 145 -2.53 12.03 -18.79
N GLU A 146 -2.13 11.44 -17.66
CA GLU A 146 -1.65 12.19 -16.49
C GLU A 146 -0.37 13.00 -16.78
N CYS A 147 0.49 12.46 -17.64
CA CYS A 147 1.74 13.11 -18.05
C CYS A 147 1.61 14.13 -19.18
N SER A 148 0.43 14.29 -19.80
CA SER A 148 0.24 15.14 -20.98
C SER A 148 -0.91 16.15 -20.87
N GLU A 149 -2.07 15.73 -20.38
CA GLU A 149 -3.30 16.52 -20.43
C GLU A 149 -3.99 16.66 -19.06
N ILE A 150 -4.07 15.57 -18.28
CA ILE A 150 -4.78 15.51 -17.00
C ILE A 150 -3.74 15.55 -15.87
N VAL A 151 -3.11 16.70 -15.67
CA VAL A 151 -2.03 16.82 -14.68
C VAL A 151 -2.58 16.72 -13.25
N ILE A 152 -2.34 15.58 -12.60
CA ILE A 152 -2.71 15.31 -11.21
C ILE A 152 -1.43 15.31 -10.36
N ASP A 153 -1.13 16.44 -9.73
CA ASP A 153 -0.02 16.56 -8.79
C ASP A 153 -0.48 16.20 -7.37
N MET A 154 -0.25 14.94 -6.99
CA MET A 154 -0.61 14.39 -5.68
C MET A 154 0.53 13.55 -5.11
N CYS A 155 0.78 13.71 -3.81
CA CYS A 155 1.75 12.91 -3.05
C CYS A 155 1.34 12.88 -1.58
N ALA A 156 1.73 11.81 -0.88
CA ALA A 156 1.63 11.75 0.57
C ALA A 156 2.72 12.62 1.22
N ARG A 157 2.36 13.37 2.27
CA ARG A 157 3.28 14.22 3.05
C ARG A 157 3.66 13.57 4.39
N GLY A 158 2.91 12.55 4.79
CA GLY A 158 3.11 11.79 6.01
C GLY A 158 3.01 12.59 7.31
N GLY A 159 3.31 11.89 8.40
CA GLY A 159 3.37 12.44 9.75
C GLY A 159 2.04 13.00 10.24
N LYS A 160 1.93 14.34 10.32
CA LYS A 160 0.70 15.01 10.79
C LYS A 160 -0.32 15.25 9.68
N SER A 161 0.07 15.11 8.42
CA SER A 161 -0.78 15.44 7.28
C SER A 161 -1.63 14.24 6.84
N ASP A 162 -1.01 13.07 6.84
CA ASP A 162 -1.59 11.78 6.48
C ASP A 162 -0.77 10.66 7.12
N PHE A 163 -1.28 9.44 7.09
CA PHE A 163 -0.66 8.27 7.76
C PHE A 163 0.28 7.48 6.83
N PHE A 164 0.58 7.97 5.64
CA PHE A 164 1.55 7.36 4.72
C PHE A 164 2.95 7.95 4.92
N TRP A 165 3.93 7.45 4.17
CA TRP A 165 5.29 8.00 4.16
C TRP A 165 5.34 9.26 3.29
N ASP A 166 6.28 10.18 3.58
CA ASP A 166 6.49 11.36 2.73
C ASP A 166 7.05 10.94 1.37
N GLU A 167 6.27 11.21 0.33
CA GLU A 167 6.61 10.98 -1.07
C GLU A 167 6.90 12.29 -1.78
N CYS A 168 6.38 13.41 -1.27
CA CYS A 168 6.54 14.71 -1.87
C CYS A 168 8.01 15.13 -1.92
N ASN A 169 8.83 14.68 -0.96
CA ASN A 169 10.25 15.02 -0.85
C ASN A 169 10.50 16.54 -0.96
N GLY A 170 9.54 17.35 -0.49
CA GLY A 170 9.55 18.81 -0.58
C GLY A 170 9.15 19.43 -1.93
N ASN A 171 9.04 18.67 -3.02
CA ASN A 171 8.63 19.17 -4.34
C ASN A 171 7.94 18.09 -5.20
N SER A 172 6.61 18.02 -5.10
CA SER A 172 5.80 17.02 -5.78
C SER A 172 5.74 17.21 -7.29
N THR A 173 5.70 18.45 -7.77
CA THR A 173 5.71 18.77 -9.20
C THR A 173 6.98 18.28 -9.88
N ALA A 174 8.16 18.47 -9.25
CA ALA A 174 9.42 17.97 -9.79
C ALA A 174 9.46 16.44 -9.85
N LEU A 175 8.88 15.75 -8.86
CA LEU A 175 8.74 14.30 -8.85
C LEU A 175 7.82 13.80 -9.98
N LEU A 176 6.68 14.48 -10.21
CA LEU A 176 5.76 14.17 -11.30
C LEU A 176 6.45 14.33 -12.66
N ILE A 177 7.15 15.45 -12.87
CA ILE A 177 7.92 15.69 -14.11
C ILE A 177 8.95 14.59 -14.33
N ALA A 178 9.76 14.27 -13.30
CA ALA A 178 10.78 13.23 -13.42
C ALA A 178 10.19 11.85 -13.75
N THR A 179 9.05 11.50 -13.14
CA THR A 179 8.33 10.25 -13.41
C THR A 179 7.88 10.20 -14.87
N CYS A 180 7.20 11.24 -15.35
CA CYS A 180 6.72 11.33 -16.72
C CYS A 180 7.84 11.27 -17.76
N VAL A 181 8.93 12.01 -17.53
CA VAL A 181 10.12 11.99 -18.40
C VAL A 181 10.73 10.58 -18.43
N SER A 182 10.93 9.95 -17.27
CA SER A 182 11.53 8.61 -17.19
C SER A 182 10.71 7.53 -17.90
N GLN A 183 9.39 7.69 -17.93
CA GLN A 183 8.47 6.70 -18.45
C GLN A 183 8.21 6.87 -19.95
N PHE A 184 8.12 8.11 -20.44
CA PHE A 184 7.63 8.41 -21.78
C PHE A 184 8.60 9.19 -22.67
N GLN A 185 9.62 9.83 -22.11
CA GLN A 185 10.61 10.56 -22.88
C GLN A 185 11.86 9.68 -23.07
N LYS A 186 11.91 8.97 -24.20
CA LYS A 186 13.10 8.26 -24.69
C LYS A 186 13.71 8.98 -25.88
#